data_AF-A0A7V9MTP5-F1
#
_entry.id   AF-A0A7V9MTP5-F1
#
_cell.length_a   1.000
_cell.length_b   1.000
_cell.length_c   1.000
_cell.angle_alpha   90.00
_cell.angle_beta   90.00
_cell.angle_gamma   90.00
#
_symmetry.space_group_name_H-M   'P 1'
#
loop_
_entity.id
_entity.type
_entity.pdbx_description
1 polymer ?
#
loop_
_entity_poly.entity_id
_entity_poly.type
_entity_poly.pdbx_seq_one_letter_code
_entity_poly.pdbx_strand_id
1 'polypeptide(L)'
;MKLLKIKTARFADIVGKCGPPSVYNLWQLPAADRKLQSLIKNTRVLTVLQSQTGRDFGEVGFRERKGARVLAFPKSLKCFCDRRIIGINWDFVKP
;
A
#
# COMPACT_ATOMS: atom_id res chain seq x y z
N MET A 1 -27.38 9.86 -6.04
CA MET A 1 -26.09 9.17 -6.35
C MET A 1 -25.86 8.07 -5.34
N LYS A 2 -25.81 6.80 -5.76
CA LYS A 2 -25.47 5.67 -4.85
C LYS A 2 -23.99 5.79 -4.52
N LEU A 3 -23.66 6.21 -3.31
CA LEU A 3 -22.31 6.08 -2.75
C LEU A 3 -22.00 4.59 -2.72
N LEU A 4 -21.20 4.10 -3.68
CA LEU A 4 -20.66 2.76 -3.65
C LEU A 4 -19.94 2.62 -2.30
N LYS A 5 -20.43 1.70 -1.46
CA LYS A 5 -19.92 1.49 -0.10
C LYS A 5 -18.51 0.90 -0.24
N ILE A 6 -17.50 1.77 -0.31
CA ILE A 6 -16.09 1.36 -0.45
C ILE A 6 -15.74 0.54 0.79
N LYS A 7 -15.38 -0.74 0.60
CA LYS A 7 -14.92 -1.59 1.70
C LYS A 7 -13.60 -1.01 2.22
N THR A 8 -13.52 -0.77 3.52
CA THR A 8 -12.33 -0.23 4.18
C THR A 8 -11.68 -1.26 5.08
N ALA A 9 -10.35 -1.20 5.22
CA ALA A 9 -9.60 -1.95 6.22
C ALA A 9 -8.64 -1.01 6.95
N ARG A 10 -8.38 -1.25 8.24
CA ARG A 10 -7.43 -0.43 8.99
C ARG A 10 -6.01 -0.90 8.74
N PHE A 11 -5.06 0.02 8.68
CA PHE A 11 -3.66 -0.31 8.49
C PHE A 11 -3.11 -1.27 9.55
N ALA A 12 -3.52 -1.09 10.82
CA ALA A 12 -3.14 -1.97 11.93
C ALA A 12 -3.54 -3.44 11.69
N ASP A 13 -4.71 -3.69 11.10
CA ASP A 13 -5.16 -5.06 10.79
C ASP A 13 -4.27 -5.74 9.74
N ILE A 14 -3.77 -4.95 8.78
CA ILE A 14 -2.84 -5.41 7.76
C ILE A 14 -1.49 -5.72 8.38
N VAL A 15 -0.97 -4.82 9.20
CA VAL A 15 0.29 -5.03 9.92
C VAL A 15 0.22 -6.29 10.78
N GLY A 16 -0.89 -6.49 11.50
CA GLY A 16 -1.09 -7.68 12.34
C GLY A 16 -1.13 -8.99 11.55
N LYS A 17 -1.75 -9.01 10.36
CA LYS A 17 -1.85 -10.24 9.54
C LYS A 17 -0.65 -10.46 8.63
N CYS A 18 -0.20 -9.41 7.96
CA CYS A 18 0.78 -9.46 6.90
C CYS A 18 2.20 -9.10 7.36
N GLY A 19 2.35 -8.60 8.60
CA GLY A 19 3.61 -8.15 9.18
C GLY A 19 3.88 -6.66 8.95
N PRO A 20 4.85 -6.08 9.66
CA PRO A 20 5.25 -4.69 9.49
C PRO A 20 5.84 -4.48 8.09
N PRO A 21 5.38 -3.46 7.33
CA PRO A 21 5.94 -3.15 6.04
C PRO A 21 7.24 -2.36 6.16
N SER A 22 8.03 -2.39 5.09
CA SER A 22 9.19 -1.52 4.90
C SER A 22 8.90 -0.47 3.81
N VAL A 23 9.50 0.71 3.94
CA VAL A 23 9.47 1.71 2.87
C VAL A 23 10.23 1.17 1.66
N TYR A 24 9.60 1.20 0.49
CA TYR A 24 10.24 0.84 -0.77
C TYR A 24 10.52 2.10 -1.59
N ASN A 25 11.80 2.47 -1.66
CA ASN A 25 12.24 3.62 -2.44
C ASN A 25 12.42 3.21 -3.91
N LEU A 26 11.75 3.94 -4.82
CA LEU A 26 11.83 3.74 -6.26
C LEU A 26 13.11 4.42 -6.79
N TRP A 27 14.25 3.73 -6.67
CA TRP A 27 15.55 4.23 -7.17
C TRP A 27 15.73 4.05 -8.68
N GLN A 28 14.85 3.26 -9.31
CA GLN A 28 14.88 2.94 -10.74
C GLN A 28 13.48 3.06 -11.32
N LEU A 29 13.39 3.12 -12.65
CA LEU A 29 12.12 3.03 -13.35
C LEU A 29 11.36 1.77 -12.91
N PRO A 30 10.07 1.87 -12.51
CA PRO A 30 9.29 0.73 -12.02
C PRO A 30 9.23 -0.46 -12.99
N ALA A 31 9.36 -0.20 -14.30
CA ALA A 31 9.41 -1.22 -15.33
C ALA A 31 10.76 -1.98 -15.37
N ALA A 32 11.86 -1.33 -14.98
CA ALA A 32 13.19 -1.92 -14.95
C ALA A 32 13.50 -2.62 -13.61
N ASP A 33 12.79 -2.26 -12.54
CA ASP A 33 12.98 -2.84 -11.21
C ASP A 33 12.34 -4.23 -11.09
N ARG A 34 13.14 -5.28 -11.29
CA ARG A 34 12.71 -6.68 -11.15
C ARG A 34 12.21 -7.01 -9.74
N LYS A 35 12.74 -6.38 -8.70
CA LYS A 35 12.36 -6.64 -7.30
C LYS A 35 10.97 -6.06 -7.03
N LEU A 36 10.71 -4.83 -7.48
CA LEU A 36 9.38 -4.24 -7.42
C LEU A 36 8.37 -5.08 -8.21
N GLN A 37 8.70 -5.49 -9.44
CA GLN A 37 7.84 -6.35 -10.25
C GLN A 37 7.50 -7.67 -9.55
N SER A 38 8.46 -8.29 -8.86
CA SER A 38 8.21 -9.49 -8.05
C SER A 38 7.27 -9.21 -6.87
N LEU A 39 7.45 -8.09 -6.17
CA LEU A 39 6.55 -7.69 -5.07
C LEU A 39 5.12 -7.44 -5.57
N ILE A 40 4.97 -6.79 -6.72
CA ILE A 40 3.67 -6.55 -7.36
C ILE A 40 3.01 -7.88 -7.72
N LYS A 41 3.73 -8.77 -8.41
CA LYS A 41 3.24 -10.11 -8.79
C LYS A 41 2.78 -10.91 -7.56
N ASN A 42 3.51 -10.82 -6.46
CA ASN A 42 3.17 -11.49 -5.21
C ASN A 42 2.08 -10.78 -4.39
N THR A 43 1.53 -9.67 -4.88
CA THR A 43 0.54 -8.83 -4.18
C THR A 43 1.06 -8.39 -2.80
N ARG A 44 2.32 -7.96 -2.73
CA ARG A 44 2.99 -7.54 -1.47
C ARG A 44 3.24 -6.04 -1.41
N VAL A 45 2.67 -5.28 -2.33
CA VAL A 45 2.85 -3.83 -2.43
C VAL A 45 1.58 -3.13 -1.96
N LEU A 46 1.75 -2.11 -1.12
CA LEU A 46 0.71 -1.14 -0.80
C LEU A 46 1.21 0.24 -1.25
N THR A 47 0.42 0.93 -2.06
CA THR A 47 0.68 2.33 -2.39
C THR A 47 -0.15 3.23 -1.48
N VAL A 48 0.52 4.07 -0.69
CA VAL A 48 -0.11 5.11 0.12
C VAL A 48 -0.21 6.38 -0.71
N LEU A 49 -1.44 6.83 -0.93
CA LEU A 49 -1.78 8.05 -1.64
C LEU A 49 -2.07 9.14 -0.61
N GLN A 50 -1.32 10.24 -0.69
CA GLN A 50 -1.64 11.45 0.06
C GLN A 50 -2.85 12.14 -0.59
N SER A 51 -3.82 12.50 0.24
CA SER A 51 -4.95 13.31 -0.20
C SER A 51 -4.63 14.78 0.06
N GLN A 52 -4.85 15.66 -0.92
CA GLN A 52 -4.57 17.10 -0.77
C GLN A 52 -5.40 17.77 0.33
N THR A 53 -6.57 17.23 0.65
CA THR A 53 -7.56 17.84 1.56
C THR A 53 -8.07 16.87 2.62
N GLY A 54 -7.49 15.68 2.72
CA GLY A 54 -8.00 14.59 3.54
C GLY A 54 -6.91 13.72 4.15
N ARG A 55 -7.33 12.63 4.80
CA ARG A 55 -6.41 11.66 5.40
C ARG A 55 -5.79 10.78 4.31
N ASP A 56 -4.53 10.43 4.53
CA ASP A 56 -3.81 9.46 3.71
C ASP A 56 -4.55 8.12 3.67
N PHE A 57 -4.58 7.51 2.50
CA PHE A 57 -5.18 6.20 2.31
C PHE A 57 -4.28 5.33 1.44
N GLY A 58 -4.30 4.04 1.73
CA GLY A 58 -3.57 3.03 0.99
C GLY A 58 -4.47 2.26 0.03
N GLU A 59 -3.87 1.82 -1.07
CA GLU A 59 -4.45 0.87 -2.01
C GLU A 59 -3.46 -0.28 -2.23
N VAL A 60 -3.98 -1.50 -2.28
CA VAL A 60 -3.16 -2.69 -2.56
C VAL A 60 -2.77 -2.70 -4.04
N GLY A 61 -1.50 -2.95 -4.30
CA GLY A 61 -0.87 -2.86 -5.62
C GLY A 61 0.04 -1.64 -5.73
N PHE A 62 0.77 -1.57 -6.84
CA PHE A 62 1.61 -0.43 -7.18
C PHE A 62 0.81 0.57 -8.04
N ARG A 63 0.77 1.83 -7.61
CA ARG A 63 0.26 2.94 -8.42
C ARG A 63 1.30 4.05 -8.51
N GLU A 64 1.70 4.36 -9.73
CA GLU A 64 2.61 5.47 -9.99
C GLU A 64 1.83 6.79 -9.93
N ARG A 65 1.92 7.48 -8.79
CA ARG A 65 1.28 8.78 -8.55
C ARG A 65 2.27 9.71 -7.87
N LYS A 66 2.27 10.98 -8.27
CA LYS A 66 3.15 12.00 -7.70
C LYS A 66 2.87 12.15 -6.20
N GLY A 67 3.90 11.99 -5.36
CA GLY A 67 3.79 12.03 -3.90
C GLY A 67 3.27 10.74 -3.25
N ALA A 68 3.08 9.66 -4.02
CA ALA A 68 2.71 8.37 -3.45
C ALA A 68 3.93 7.69 -2.79
N ARG A 69 3.68 7.01 -1.68
CA ARG A 69 4.69 6.21 -0.99
C ARG A 69 4.41 4.73 -1.19
N VAL A 70 5.45 3.96 -1.48
CA VAL A 70 5.34 2.52 -1.71
C VAL A 70 5.80 1.79 -0.46
N LEU A 71 4.97 0.88 0.02
CA LEU A 71 5.26 0.01 1.15
C LEU A 71 5.33 -1.43 0.69
N ALA A 72 6.40 -2.13 1.07
CA ALA A 72 6.60 -3.54 0.78
C ALA A 72 6.30 -4.37 2.04
N PHE A 73 5.39 -5.33 1.91
CA PHE A 73 5.02 -6.24 2.99
C PHE A 73 5.76 -7.58 2.88
N PRO A 74 6.09 -8.23 4.02
CA PRO A 74 6.71 -9.55 3.98
C PRO A 74 5.73 -10.64 3.51
N LYS A 75 4.43 -10.49 3.79
CA LYS A 75 3.37 -11.41 3.34
C LYS A 75 2.44 -10.77 2.31
N SER A 76 1.68 -11.63 1.61
CA SER A 76 0.70 -11.19 0.61
C SER A 76 -0.46 -10.41 1.23
N LEU A 77 -0.89 -9.37 0.52
CA LEU A 77 -2.01 -8.49 0.84
C LEU A 77 -3.31 -8.91 0.13
N LYS A 78 -3.35 -10.09 -0.51
CA LYS A 78 -4.49 -10.57 -1.31
C LYS A 78 -5.84 -10.49 -0.57
N CYS A 79 -5.85 -10.69 0.74
CA CYS A 79 -7.05 -10.60 1.59
C CYS A 79 -7.62 -9.17 1.70
N PHE A 80 -6.81 -8.17 1.37
CA PHE A 80 -7.12 -6.75 1.43
C PHE A 80 -7.23 -6.12 0.04
N CYS A 81 -7.14 -6.90 -1.03
CA CYS A 81 -7.50 -6.44 -2.37
C CYS A 81 -8.92 -5.86 -2.37
N ASP A 82 -9.14 -4.85 -3.20
CA ASP A 82 -10.40 -4.12 -3.34
C ASP A 82 -10.89 -3.40 -2.07
N ARG A 83 -10.01 -3.25 -1.06
CA ARG A 83 -10.27 -2.47 0.14
C ARG A 83 -9.42 -1.21 0.15
N ARG A 84 -10.03 -0.12 0.60
CA ARG A 84 -9.31 1.11 0.90
C ARG A 84 -8.70 1.02 2.29
N ILE A 85 -7.38 1.19 2.36
CA ILE A 85 -6.67 1.12 3.63
C ILE A 85 -6.69 2.50 4.26
N ILE A 86 -7.18 2.58 5.50
CA ILE A 86 -7.34 3.85 6.22
C ILE A 86 -6.58 3.82 7.54
N GLY A 87 -6.27 5.02 8.05
CA GLY A 87 -5.54 5.17 9.31
C GLY A 87 -4.11 4.66 9.18
N ILE A 88 -3.39 5.07 8.13
CA ILE A 88 -1.98 4.75 7.94
C ILE A 88 -1.21 5.29 9.15
N ASN A 89 -0.63 4.38 9.93
CA ASN A 89 0.28 4.75 11.02
C ASN A 89 1.71 4.42 10.60
N TRP A 90 2.53 5.47 10.47
CA TRP A 90 3.94 5.36 10.06
C TRP A 90 4.83 4.73 11.14
N ASP A 91 4.39 4.64 12.41
CA ASP A 91 5.14 4.01 13.50
C ASP A 91 5.37 2.50 13.27
N PHE A 92 4.51 1.84 12.50
CA PHE A 92 4.67 0.41 12.17
C PHE A 92 5.54 0.17 10.93
N VAL A 93 5.96 1.23 10.26
CA VAL A 93 6.73 1.13 9.02
C VAL A 93 8.21 1.12 9.37
N LYS A 94 8.91 0.08 8.92
CA LYS A 94 10.35 0.01 9.07
C LYS A 94 11.03 0.88 7.99
N PRO A 95 12.08 1.65 8.36
CA PRO A 95 12.90 2.37 7.38
C PRO A 95 13.59 1.41 6.41
#